data_AF-A0A1Y3A3T1-F1
#
_entry.id   AF-A0A1Y3A3T1-F1
#
_cell.length_a   1.000
_cell.length_b   1.000
_cell.length_c   1.000
_cell.angle_alpha   90.00
_cell.angle_beta   90.00
_cell.angle_gamma   90.00
#
_symmetry.space_group_name_H-M   'P 1'
#
loop_
_entity.id
_entity.type
_entity.pdbx_description
1 polymer ?
#
loop_
_entity_poly.entity_id
_entity_poly.type
_entity_poly.pdbx_seq_one_letter_code
_entity_poly.pdbx_strand_id
1 'polypeptide(L)'
;MPELSEVLKLVVVVFRPVLLAFLLVIFFIKEDRLKGKIISSLTLYPEYGLIKQSPLWLSIIIPFCYFIELGFIAWQGSELSLTASGFKAFVSVSTFPLLVLSVSIPLAGLVSRIHSTEQTAKQIKLVMHKNNLDAFYTHRKELFSYFSQIGEVDYQGGIKAKFKVYPKIHKIFFKGLPSEGTPEVNNSAFQDIEATLMFAKRYIHHVTQDVCPEKTFDDYINVCGDIYTLGEKLGLPEITVQLAKKSVHVPYGEGHSTTVGITTDELVEAYHYVAGYFLTLCDFASYEPQKELKKSLCIGSAGDKYKNIKQPLVIERLHETIIKELIANEIGNK
;
A
#
# COMPACT_ATOMS: atom_id res chain seq x y z
N MET A 1 -16.98 61.34 38.43
CA MET A 1 -17.74 60.99 37.21
C MET A 1 -17.11 61.39 35.86
N PRO A 2 -16.12 62.30 35.72
CA PRO A 2 -15.48 62.56 34.41
C PRO A 2 -14.54 61.44 33.93
N GLU A 3 -13.87 60.72 34.84
CA GLU A 3 -12.96 59.62 34.47
C GLU A 3 -13.68 58.43 33.82
N LEU A 4 -14.90 58.11 34.28
CA LEU A 4 -15.72 57.03 33.70
C LEU A 4 -16.10 57.31 32.24
N SER A 5 -16.26 58.58 31.87
CA SER A 5 -16.55 59.02 30.49
C SER A 5 -15.34 58.82 29.57
N GLU A 6 -14.13 59.12 30.04
CA GLU A 6 -12.91 58.94 29.24
C GLU A 6 -12.56 57.46 29.07
N VAL A 7 -12.75 56.64 30.11
CA VAL A 7 -12.62 55.18 30.00
C VAL A 7 -13.61 54.62 28.99
N LEU A 8 -14.87 55.08 28.99
CA LEU A 8 -15.86 54.64 28.02
C LEU A 8 -15.48 55.02 26.58
N LYS A 9 -14.99 56.24 26.35
CA LYS A 9 -14.49 56.67 25.04
C LYS A 9 -13.33 55.79 24.57
N LEU A 10 -12.38 55.48 25.45
CA LEU A 10 -11.26 54.61 25.14
C LEU A 10 -11.72 53.20 24.75
N VAL A 11 -12.65 52.63 25.52
CA VAL A 11 -13.25 51.31 25.20
C VAL A 11 -13.90 51.34 23.82
N VAL A 12 -14.66 52.39 23.49
CA VAL A 12 -15.27 52.53 22.16
C VAL A 12 -14.21 52.58 21.07
N VAL A 13 -13.16 53.39 21.24
CA VAL A 13 -12.07 53.54 20.26
C VAL A 13 -11.32 52.23 20.00
N VAL A 14 -11.18 51.37 21.01
CA VAL A 14 -10.51 50.08 20.87
C VAL A 14 -11.42 49.04 20.20
N PHE A 15 -12.67 48.89 20.64
CA PHE A 15 -13.49 47.77 20.20
C PHE A 15 -14.34 48.06 18.95
N ARG A 16 -14.72 49.32 18.71
CA ARG A 16 -15.58 49.71 17.58
C ARG A 16 -14.94 49.42 16.21
N PRO A 17 -13.66 49.75 15.94
CA PRO A 17 -13.03 49.43 14.65
C PRO A 17 -13.03 47.93 14.35
N VAL A 18 -12.73 47.12 15.38
CA VAL A 18 -12.70 45.67 15.28
C VAL A 18 -14.09 45.13 14.98
N LEU A 19 -15.10 45.55 15.75
CA LEU A 19 -16.49 45.14 15.53
C LEU A 19 -16.98 45.51 14.13
N LEU A 20 -16.71 46.74 13.67
CA LEU A 20 -17.08 47.20 12.34
C LEU A 20 -16.42 46.36 11.24
N ALA A 21 -15.12 46.08 11.36
CA ALA A 21 -14.41 45.24 10.41
C ALA A 21 -14.98 43.81 10.35
N PHE A 22 -15.30 43.21 11.49
CA PHE A 22 -15.96 41.90 11.53
C PHE A 22 -17.34 41.95 10.87
N LEU A 23 -18.16 42.96 11.15
CA LEU A 23 -19.48 43.12 10.52
C LEU A 23 -19.38 43.26 9.00
N LEU A 24 -18.41 44.04 8.51
CA LEU A 24 -18.15 44.20 7.08
C LEU A 24 -17.77 42.87 6.44
N VAL A 25 -16.84 42.11 7.03
CA VAL A 25 -16.41 40.81 6.47
C VAL A 25 -17.54 39.78 6.54
N ILE A 26 -18.24 39.68 7.67
CA ILE A 26 -19.38 38.76 7.89
C ILE A 26 -20.54 39.02 6.91
N PHE A 27 -20.75 40.28 6.52
CA PHE A 27 -21.76 40.64 5.52
C PHE A 27 -21.50 39.96 4.17
N PHE A 28 -20.24 39.80 3.78
CA PHE A 28 -19.87 39.15 2.51
C PHE A 28 -19.79 37.61 2.57
N ILE A 29 -19.91 37.01 3.77
CA ILE A 29 -19.89 35.55 3.94
C ILE A 29 -21.30 34.98 3.69
N LYS A 30 -21.40 34.04 2.73
CA LYS A 30 -22.62 33.31 2.34
C LYS A 30 -22.97 32.13 3.26
N GLU A 31 -23.05 32.37 4.57
CA GLU A 31 -23.40 31.34 5.57
C GLU A 31 -24.65 31.78 6.35
N ASP A 32 -25.64 30.91 6.57
CA ASP A 32 -26.92 31.34 7.13
C ASP A 32 -26.88 31.55 8.66
N ARG A 33 -25.94 30.89 9.35
CA ARG A 33 -25.83 30.95 10.82
C ARG A 33 -24.73 31.89 11.27
N LEU A 34 -25.06 32.82 12.18
CA LEU A 34 -24.11 33.80 12.73
C LEU A 34 -22.87 33.15 13.36
N LYS A 35 -23.04 32.04 14.11
CA LYS A 35 -21.92 31.28 14.69
C LYS A 35 -20.99 30.71 13.60
N GLY A 36 -21.58 30.19 12.51
CA GLY A 36 -20.83 29.69 11.35
C GLY A 36 -20.05 30.81 10.65
N LYS A 37 -20.68 31.98 10.47
CA LYS A 37 -20.01 33.17 9.91
C LYS A 37 -18.79 33.58 10.73
N ILE A 38 -18.90 33.66 12.05
CA ILE A 38 -17.78 34.04 12.92
C ILE A 38 -16.63 33.03 12.80
N ILE A 39 -16.93 31.73 12.89
CA ILE A 39 -15.90 30.68 12.80
C ILE A 39 -15.21 30.70 11.43
N SER A 40 -15.98 30.76 10.34
CA SER A 40 -15.45 30.85 8.98
C SER A 40 -14.63 32.13 8.75
N SER A 41 -14.93 33.21 9.46
CA SER A 41 -14.18 34.47 9.34
C SER A 41 -12.76 34.38 9.92
N LEU A 42 -12.54 33.46 10.86
CA LEU A 42 -11.28 33.25 11.57
C LEU A 42 -10.53 31.99 11.13
N THR A 43 -11.13 31.19 10.26
CA THR A 43 -10.56 29.92 9.79
C THR A 43 -9.96 30.12 8.40
N LEU A 44 -8.77 29.56 8.18
CA LEU A 44 -8.16 29.46 6.87
C LEU A 44 -8.52 28.11 6.24
N TYR A 45 -8.94 28.16 4.98
CA TYR A 45 -9.28 26.98 4.21
C TYR A 45 -8.24 26.82 3.09
N PRO A 46 -7.25 25.93 3.22
CA PRO A 46 -6.18 25.77 2.23
C PRO A 46 -6.71 25.36 0.83
N GLU A 47 -7.94 24.88 0.72
CA GLU A 47 -8.60 24.48 -0.51
C GLU A 47 -8.96 25.65 -1.43
N TYR A 48 -9.13 26.86 -0.88
CA TYR A 48 -9.51 28.04 -1.65
C TYR A 48 -8.37 29.05 -1.71
N GLY A 49 -8.29 29.80 -2.81
CA GLY A 49 -7.31 30.87 -2.99
C GLY A 49 -7.39 31.92 -1.89
N LEU A 50 -6.25 32.52 -1.54
CA LEU A 50 -6.09 33.45 -0.42
C LEU A 50 -7.08 34.64 -0.44
N ILE A 51 -7.42 35.16 -1.63
CA ILE A 51 -8.35 36.30 -1.80
C ILE A 51 -9.76 35.96 -1.30
N LYS A 52 -10.14 34.68 -1.30
CA LYS A 52 -11.45 34.22 -0.79
C LYS A 52 -11.48 34.07 0.72
N GLN A 53 -10.34 34.23 1.41
CA GLN A 53 -10.20 33.98 2.83
C GLN A 53 -10.51 35.25 3.63
N SER A 54 -11.49 35.16 4.51
CA SER A 54 -11.88 36.24 5.43
C SER A 54 -10.73 36.75 6.33
N PRO A 55 -9.80 35.91 6.83
CA PRO A 55 -8.65 36.40 7.59
C PRO A 55 -7.76 37.39 6.83
N LEU A 56 -7.62 37.25 5.50
CA LEU A 56 -6.89 38.22 4.69
C LEU A 56 -7.58 39.59 4.76
N TRP A 57 -8.90 39.61 4.53
CA TRP A 57 -9.66 40.86 4.56
C TRP A 57 -9.70 41.49 5.95
N LEU A 58 -9.79 40.70 7.02
CA LEU A 58 -9.68 41.22 8.40
C LEU A 58 -8.32 41.86 8.65
N SER A 59 -7.23 41.28 8.14
CA SER A 59 -5.88 41.85 8.29
C SER A 59 -5.69 43.22 7.62
N ILE A 60 -6.54 43.55 6.64
CA ILE A 60 -6.53 44.83 5.92
C ILE A 60 -7.57 45.80 6.50
N ILE A 61 -8.80 45.32 6.68
CA ILE A 61 -9.95 46.15 7.07
C ILE A 61 -9.83 46.61 8.52
N ILE A 62 -9.30 45.79 9.45
CA ILE A 62 -9.14 46.21 10.85
C ILE A 62 -8.21 47.44 10.94
N PRO A 63 -6.96 47.41 10.43
CA PRO A 63 -6.10 48.60 10.40
C PRO A 63 -6.73 49.79 9.67
N PHE A 64 -7.50 49.54 8.60
CA PHE A 64 -8.20 50.60 7.87
C PHE A 64 -9.30 51.27 8.71
N CYS A 65 -10.14 50.49 9.41
CA CYS A 65 -11.15 51.04 10.32
C CYS A 65 -10.49 51.85 11.45
N TYR A 66 -9.37 51.37 11.99
CA TYR A 66 -8.60 52.13 12.99
C TYR A 66 -8.01 53.43 12.43
N PHE A 67 -7.51 53.42 11.19
CA PHE A 67 -7.02 54.63 10.53
C PHE A 67 -8.10 55.71 10.43
N ILE A 68 -9.31 55.33 10.01
CA ILE A 68 -10.44 56.27 9.90
C ILE A 68 -10.82 56.81 11.29
N GLU A 69 -10.96 55.92 12.28
CA GLU A 69 -11.37 56.30 13.64
C GLU A 69 -10.34 57.20 14.34
N LEU A 70 -9.07 56.82 14.31
CA LEU A 70 -7.98 57.63 14.88
C LEU A 70 -7.74 58.90 14.06
N GLY A 71 -7.95 58.85 12.75
CA GLY A 71 -7.90 60.01 11.86
C GLY A 71 -8.93 61.05 12.27
N PHE A 72 -10.20 60.66 12.46
CA PHE A 72 -11.24 61.58 12.92
C PHE A 72 -10.89 62.29 14.23
N ILE A 73 -10.18 61.62 15.15
CA ILE A 73 -9.71 62.22 16.40
C ILE A 73 -8.54 63.17 16.13
N ALA A 74 -7.56 62.75 15.34
CA ALA A 74 -6.36 63.53 15.05
C ALA A 74 -6.66 64.80 14.24
N TRP A 75 -7.64 64.76 13.34
CA TRP A 75 -7.99 65.86 12.43
C TRP A 75 -8.91 66.91 13.06
N GLN A 76 -9.28 66.77 14.35
CA GLN A 76 -10.13 67.76 15.02
C GLN A 76 -9.44 69.14 15.01
N GLY A 77 -10.15 70.15 14.51
CA GLY A 77 -9.64 71.51 14.37
C GLY A 77 -8.68 71.73 13.21
N SER A 78 -8.49 70.75 12.31
CA SER A 78 -7.73 70.90 11.07
C SER A 78 -8.64 71.26 9.90
N GLU A 79 -8.18 72.14 9.00
CA GLU A 79 -8.87 72.47 7.75
C GLU A 79 -8.23 71.74 6.56
N LEU A 80 -9.07 71.34 5.59
CA LEU A 80 -8.59 70.68 4.38
C LEU A 80 -7.85 71.69 3.49
N SER A 81 -6.57 71.45 3.24
CA SER A 81 -5.74 72.27 2.35
C SER A 81 -4.96 71.38 1.38
N LEU A 82 -5.20 71.55 0.08
CA LEU A 82 -4.57 70.76 -1.00
C LEU A 82 -3.26 71.40 -1.51
N THR A 83 -2.53 72.07 -0.61
CA THR A 83 -1.23 72.69 -0.90
C THR A 83 -0.08 71.81 -0.39
N ALA A 84 1.14 72.10 -0.82
CA ALA A 84 2.32 71.40 -0.30
C ALA A 84 2.45 71.50 1.24
N SER A 85 2.13 72.66 1.82
CA SER A 85 2.10 72.84 3.27
C SER A 85 0.95 72.06 3.93
N GLY A 86 -0.22 71.99 3.27
CA GLY A 86 -1.35 71.17 3.70
C GLY A 86 -1.03 69.68 3.78
N PHE A 87 -0.37 69.11 2.77
CA PHE A 87 0.08 67.71 2.81
C PHE A 87 1.09 67.44 3.92
N LYS A 88 2.04 68.36 4.15
CA LYS A 88 3.00 68.23 5.26
C LYS A 88 2.30 68.23 6.62
N ALA A 89 1.31 69.10 6.81
CA ALA A 89 0.50 69.14 8.02
C ALA A 89 -0.33 67.86 8.19
N PHE A 90 -0.96 67.36 7.12
CA PHE A 90 -1.72 66.11 7.14
C PHE A 90 -0.86 64.93 7.59
N VAL A 91 0.34 64.77 7.01
CA VAL A 91 1.26 63.69 7.41
C VAL A 91 1.65 63.82 8.88
N SER A 92 1.99 65.04 9.33
CA SER A 92 2.38 65.29 10.72
C SER A 92 1.27 64.91 11.71
N VAL A 93 0.04 65.37 11.46
CA VAL A 93 -1.11 65.12 12.33
C VAL A 93 -1.58 63.66 12.23
N SER A 94 -1.45 63.04 11.06
CA SER A 94 -1.88 61.64 10.81
C SER A 94 -0.79 60.61 11.09
N THR A 95 0.34 60.98 11.69
CA THR A 95 1.47 60.07 11.92
C THR A 95 1.02 58.78 12.59
N PHE A 96 0.25 58.87 13.68
CA PHE A 96 -0.24 57.69 14.40
C PHE A 96 -1.30 56.89 13.62
N PRO A 97 -2.38 57.50 13.05
CA PRO A 97 -3.29 56.81 12.15
C PRO A 97 -2.59 56.07 11.00
N LEU A 98 -1.62 56.72 10.33
CA LEU A 98 -0.88 56.15 9.20
C LEU A 98 0.02 54.98 9.65
N LEU A 99 0.64 55.08 10.83
CA LEU A 99 1.39 53.97 11.42
C LEU A 99 0.48 52.76 11.62
N VAL A 100 -0.71 52.94 12.19
CA VAL A 100 -1.67 51.85 12.39
C VAL A 100 -2.11 51.27 11.05
N LEU A 101 -2.41 52.11 10.06
CA LEU A 101 -2.74 51.64 8.70
C LEU A 101 -1.63 50.78 8.09
N SER A 102 -0.37 51.17 8.30
CA SER A 102 0.80 50.47 7.76
C SER A 102 0.91 49.02 8.25
N VAL A 103 0.34 48.69 9.42
CA VAL A 103 0.28 47.33 9.98
C VAL A 103 -0.54 46.37 9.10
N SER A 104 -1.40 46.89 8.21
CA SER A 104 -2.10 46.05 7.22
C SER A 104 -1.15 45.25 6.33
N ILE A 105 0.00 45.82 5.96
CA ILE A 105 0.99 45.18 5.08
C ILE A 105 1.62 43.95 5.76
N PRO A 106 2.25 44.06 6.96
CA PRO A 106 2.82 42.91 7.64
C PRO A 106 1.75 41.90 8.08
N LEU A 107 0.54 42.32 8.45
CA LEU A 107 -0.53 41.38 8.81
C LEU A 107 -1.01 40.58 7.60
N ALA A 108 -1.26 41.23 6.45
CA ALA A 108 -1.63 40.53 5.22
C ALA A 108 -0.50 39.59 4.76
N GLY A 109 0.76 40.01 4.88
CA GLY A 109 1.93 39.18 4.61
C GLY A 109 2.01 37.95 5.52
N LEU A 110 1.71 38.10 6.81
CA LEU A 110 1.67 37.00 7.77
C LEU A 110 0.56 35.99 7.43
N VAL A 111 -0.67 36.46 7.18
CA VAL A 111 -1.80 35.61 6.78
C VAL A 111 -1.47 34.84 5.50
N SER A 112 -0.87 35.51 4.51
CA SER A 112 -0.44 34.88 3.26
C SER A 112 0.57 33.75 3.50
N ARG A 113 1.54 33.93 4.41
CA ARG A 113 2.53 32.90 4.72
C ARG A 113 1.91 31.71 5.43
N ILE A 114 1.05 31.95 6.43
CA ILE A 114 0.33 30.88 7.16
C ILE A 114 -0.49 30.04 6.17
N HIS A 115 -1.29 30.70 5.30
CA HIS A 115 -2.09 30.02 4.29
C HIS A 115 -1.23 29.19 3.33
N SER A 116 -0.12 29.75 2.84
CA SER A 116 0.82 29.03 1.96
C SER A 116 1.44 27.81 2.63
N THR A 117 1.79 27.90 3.92
CA THR A 117 2.30 26.77 4.70
C THR A 117 1.24 25.68 4.89
N GLU A 118 0.00 26.04 5.22
CA GLU A 118 -1.11 25.07 5.34
C GLU A 118 -1.42 24.37 4.01
N GLN A 119 -1.42 25.12 2.91
CA GLN A 119 -1.58 24.57 1.56
C GLN A 119 -0.48 23.57 1.23
N THR A 120 0.77 23.94 1.50
CA THR A 120 1.93 23.07 1.27
C THR A 120 1.83 21.80 2.11
N ALA A 121 1.48 21.91 3.40
CA ALA A 121 1.31 20.76 4.28
C ALA A 121 0.20 19.83 3.80
N LYS A 122 -0.93 20.36 3.33
CA LYS A 122 -2.02 19.57 2.75
C LYS A 122 -1.59 18.89 1.45
N GLN A 123 -0.89 19.60 0.58
CA GLN A 123 -0.38 19.06 -0.68
C GLN A 123 0.61 17.92 -0.42
N ILE A 124 1.52 18.07 0.54
CA ILE A 124 2.45 17.00 0.96
C ILE A 124 1.65 15.76 1.38
N LYS A 125 0.63 15.90 2.23
CA LYS A 125 -0.21 14.76 2.66
C LYS A 125 -0.91 14.06 1.47
N LEU A 126 -1.48 14.82 0.55
CA LEU A 126 -2.16 14.27 -0.64
C LEU A 126 -1.17 13.56 -1.57
N VAL A 127 0.01 14.15 -1.79
CA VAL A 127 1.07 13.57 -2.61
C VAL A 127 1.62 12.30 -1.96
N MET A 128 1.88 12.30 -0.65
CA MET A 128 2.30 11.10 0.07
C MET A 128 1.28 9.98 -0.05
N HIS A 129 -0.01 10.28 0.16
CA HIS A 129 -1.06 9.27 0.02
C HIS A 129 -1.12 8.69 -1.40
N LYS A 130 -1.07 9.55 -2.42
CA LYS A 130 -1.04 9.13 -3.83
C LYS A 130 0.20 8.27 -4.12
N ASN A 131 1.38 8.73 -3.72
CA ASN A 131 2.64 8.02 -3.94
C ASN A 131 2.61 6.64 -3.28
N ASN A 132 2.01 6.51 -2.10
CA ASN A 132 1.88 5.23 -1.42
C ASN A 132 0.95 4.28 -2.21
N LEU A 133 -0.22 4.76 -2.66
CA LEU A 133 -1.10 3.97 -3.50
C LEU A 133 -0.42 3.54 -4.81
N ASP A 134 0.25 4.48 -5.49
CA ASP A 134 0.95 4.24 -6.74
C ASP A 134 2.07 3.22 -6.54
N ALA A 135 2.86 3.31 -5.46
CA ALA A 135 3.90 2.35 -5.13
C ALA A 135 3.33 0.95 -4.88
N PHE A 136 2.25 0.82 -4.10
CA PHE A 136 1.62 -0.46 -3.80
C PHE A 136 1.10 -1.15 -5.07
N TYR A 137 0.33 -0.42 -5.89
CA TYR A 137 -0.26 -0.98 -7.11
C TYR A 137 0.78 -1.22 -8.20
N THR A 138 1.83 -0.39 -8.27
CA THR A 138 2.96 -0.63 -9.18
C THR A 138 3.70 -1.89 -8.79
N HIS A 139 4.08 -2.06 -7.53
CA HIS A 139 4.72 -3.30 -7.06
C HIS A 139 3.87 -4.54 -7.40
N ARG A 140 2.55 -4.47 -7.15
CA ARG A 140 1.64 -5.56 -7.49
C ARG A 140 1.60 -5.82 -9.00
N LYS A 141 1.51 -4.79 -9.82
CA LYS A 141 1.49 -4.89 -11.29
C LYS A 141 2.79 -5.48 -11.82
N GLU A 142 3.93 -5.03 -11.30
CA GLU A 142 5.24 -5.53 -11.68
C GLU A 142 5.40 -7.01 -11.34
N LEU A 143 4.83 -7.50 -10.24
CA LEU A 143 4.79 -8.94 -9.95
C LEU A 143 4.10 -9.73 -11.08
N PHE A 144 2.91 -9.30 -11.53
CA PHE A 144 2.21 -9.96 -12.63
C PHE A 144 2.99 -9.85 -13.94
N SER A 145 3.57 -8.68 -14.21
CA SER A 145 4.40 -8.43 -15.40
C SER A 145 5.61 -9.36 -15.44
N TYR A 146 6.35 -9.44 -14.33
CA TYR A 146 7.55 -10.25 -14.17
C TYR A 146 7.28 -11.73 -14.49
N PHE A 147 6.22 -12.30 -13.92
CA PHE A 147 5.84 -13.68 -14.20
C PHE A 147 5.33 -13.88 -15.64
N SER A 148 4.61 -12.91 -16.20
CA SER A 148 4.10 -13.01 -17.57
C SER A 148 5.20 -13.06 -18.64
N GLN A 149 6.39 -12.51 -18.34
CA GLN A 149 7.55 -12.56 -19.24
C GLN A 149 8.15 -13.96 -19.38
N ILE A 150 7.91 -14.87 -18.42
CA ILE A 150 8.37 -16.26 -18.47
C ILE A 150 7.58 -17.05 -19.52
N GLY A 151 6.28 -16.76 -19.65
CA GLY A 151 5.40 -17.41 -20.62
C GLY A 151 4.98 -18.83 -20.21
N GLU A 152 4.88 -19.72 -21.19
CA GLU A 152 4.53 -21.13 -21.00
C GLU A 152 5.79 -22.00 -21.10
N VAL A 153 5.99 -22.88 -20.13
CA VAL A 153 7.10 -23.84 -20.09
C VAL A 153 6.54 -25.24 -20.22
N ASP A 154 7.03 -26.02 -21.18
CA ASP A 154 6.64 -27.41 -21.37
C ASP A 154 7.63 -28.31 -20.62
N TYR A 155 7.13 -29.02 -19.61
CA TYR A 155 7.89 -30.00 -18.86
C TYR A 155 7.68 -31.40 -19.45
N GLN A 156 8.75 -32.21 -19.56
CA GLN A 156 8.74 -33.48 -20.30
C GLN A 156 7.74 -34.52 -19.73
N GLY A 157 7.27 -34.36 -18.49
CA GLY A 157 6.19 -35.14 -17.86
C GLY A 157 4.76 -34.75 -18.27
N GLY A 158 4.59 -33.93 -19.32
CA GLY A 158 3.28 -33.54 -19.83
C GLY A 158 2.58 -32.45 -19.01
N ILE A 159 3.34 -31.69 -18.21
CA ILE A 159 2.87 -30.50 -17.50
C ILE A 159 3.20 -29.28 -18.37
N LYS A 160 2.17 -28.63 -18.92
CA LYS A 160 2.30 -27.32 -19.57
C LYS A 160 2.11 -26.22 -18.53
N ALA A 161 3.21 -25.80 -17.94
CA ALA A 161 3.24 -24.80 -16.89
C ALA A 161 2.96 -23.41 -17.43
N LYS A 162 1.87 -22.79 -16.98
CA LYS A 162 1.62 -21.36 -17.21
C LYS A 162 2.09 -20.62 -15.99
N PHE A 163 3.10 -19.77 -16.13
CA PHE A 163 3.59 -18.91 -15.03
C PHE A 163 2.65 -17.72 -14.83
N LYS A 164 1.39 -18.00 -14.50
CA LYS A 164 0.36 -16.99 -14.21
C LYS A 164 0.19 -16.84 -12.71
N VAL A 165 0.45 -15.65 -12.20
CA VAL A 165 0.28 -15.35 -10.78
C VAL A 165 -1.20 -15.38 -10.40
N TYR A 166 -1.53 -16.17 -9.39
CA TYR A 166 -2.88 -16.14 -8.81
C TYR A 166 -3.06 -14.86 -7.97
N PRO A 167 -4.21 -14.14 -8.04
CA PRO A 167 -4.35 -12.84 -7.39
C PRO A 167 -4.09 -12.78 -5.88
N LYS A 168 -4.24 -13.91 -5.17
CA LYS A 168 -3.98 -14.00 -3.73
C LYS A 168 -2.49 -14.07 -3.39
N ILE A 169 -1.61 -14.44 -4.33
CA ILE A 169 -0.16 -14.56 -4.10
C ILE A 169 0.43 -13.26 -3.58
N HIS A 170 0.07 -12.13 -4.21
CA HIS A 170 0.55 -10.82 -3.74
C HIS A 170 0.17 -10.57 -2.27
N LYS A 171 -1.05 -10.93 -1.85
CA LYS A 171 -1.52 -10.77 -0.47
C LYS A 171 -0.87 -11.73 0.52
N ILE A 172 -0.51 -12.94 0.08
CA ILE A 172 0.11 -13.96 0.94
C ILE A 172 1.57 -13.62 1.19
N PHE A 173 2.31 -13.27 0.13
CA PHE A 173 3.75 -13.11 0.18
C PHE A 173 4.22 -11.67 0.45
N PHE A 174 3.33 -10.69 0.38
CA PHE A 174 3.66 -9.29 0.69
C PHE A 174 2.65 -8.70 1.68
N LYS A 175 3.15 -8.11 2.77
CA LYS A 175 2.39 -7.44 3.83
C LYS A 175 2.36 -5.93 3.60
N GLY A 176 1.29 -5.30 4.05
CA GLY A 176 1.16 -3.85 4.02
C GLY A 176 -0.14 -3.40 3.39
N LEU A 177 -0.55 -2.19 3.77
CA LEU A 177 -1.74 -1.55 3.23
C LEU A 177 -1.37 -0.63 2.05
N PRO A 178 -2.28 -0.42 1.08
CA PRO A 178 -2.06 0.55 0.01
C PRO A 178 -1.72 1.96 0.52
N SER A 179 -2.18 2.32 1.72
CA SER A 179 -1.89 3.60 2.36
C SER A 179 -0.45 3.74 2.85
N GLU A 180 0.30 2.64 2.99
CA GLU A 180 1.66 2.60 3.55
C GLU A 180 2.74 2.61 2.48
N GLY A 181 2.41 2.29 1.23
CA GLY A 181 3.34 2.34 0.11
C GLY A 181 3.76 0.97 -0.40
N THR A 182 5.06 0.82 -0.68
CA THR A 182 5.63 -0.44 -1.13
C THR A 182 5.43 -1.51 -0.05
N PRO A 183 4.83 -2.66 -0.38
CA PRO A 183 4.58 -3.70 0.61
C PRO A 183 5.88 -4.41 1.01
N GLU A 184 5.94 -4.89 2.24
CA GLU A 184 7.06 -5.62 2.80
C GLU A 184 6.96 -7.13 2.51
N VAL A 185 8.10 -7.80 2.40
CA VAL A 185 8.15 -9.24 2.18
C VAL A 185 7.65 -10.01 3.41
N ASN A 186 6.72 -10.94 3.19
CA ASN A 186 6.25 -11.84 4.24
C ASN A 186 7.21 -13.02 4.45
N ASN A 187 8.30 -12.79 5.19
CA ASN A 187 9.34 -13.81 5.42
C ASN A 187 8.78 -15.15 5.94
N SER A 188 7.77 -15.14 6.81
CA SER A 188 7.18 -16.38 7.32
C SER A 188 6.46 -17.20 6.24
N ALA A 189 5.84 -16.54 5.26
CA ALA A 189 5.22 -17.25 4.13
C ALA A 189 6.28 -17.86 3.21
N PHE A 190 7.39 -17.15 2.96
CA PHE A 190 8.51 -17.71 2.19
C PHE A 190 9.15 -18.91 2.89
N GLN A 191 9.39 -18.79 4.19
CA GLN A 191 9.97 -19.87 5.02
C GLN A 191 9.10 -21.12 5.06
N ASP A 192 7.77 -20.97 5.14
CA ASP A 192 6.82 -22.09 5.13
C ASP A 192 6.85 -22.87 3.80
N ILE A 193 6.88 -22.17 2.67
CA ILE A 193 7.04 -22.80 1.35
C ILE A 193 8.40 -23.49 1.22
N GLU A 194 9.47 -22.81 1.64
CA GLU A 194 10.82 -23.34 1.60
C GLU A 194 10.98 -24.61 2.44
N ALA A 195 10.44 -24.63 3.66
CA ALA A 195 10.45 -25.82 4.51
C ALA A 195 9.71 -26.99 3.85
N THR A 196 8.53 -26.73 3.29
CA THR A 196 7.72 -27.75 2.60
C THR A 196 8.45 -28.29 1.36
N LEU A 197 9.12 -27.43 0.58
CA LEU A 197 9.95 -27.85 -0.56
C LEU A 197 11.12 -28.75 -0.14
N MET A 198 11.77 -28.43 0.99
CA MET A 198 12.88 -29.23 1.51
C MET A 198 12.42 -30.63 1.98
N PHE A 199 11.25 -30.72 2.62
CA PHE A 199 10.65 -32.02 2.97
C PHE A 199 10.30 -32.84 1.72
N ALA A 200 9.59 -32.23 0.76
CA ALA A 200 9.24 -32.88 -0.50
C ALA A 200 10.49 -33.43 -1.21
N LYS A 201 11.56 -32.64 -1.31
CA LYS A 201 12.84 -33.07 -1.91
C LYS A 201 13.43 -34.29 -1.23
N ARG A 202 13.42 -34.32 0.11
CA ARG A 202 13.94 -35.45 0.89
C ARG A 202 13.13 -36.72 0.61
N TYR A 203 11.81 -36.62 0.59
CA TYR A 203 10.94 -37.75 0.26
C TYR A 203 11.15 -38.24 -1.18
N ILE A 204 11.26 -37.34 -2.17
CA ILE A 204 11.58 -37.72 -3.56
C ILE A 204 12.90 -38.51 -3.61
N HIS A 205 13.92 -38.06 -2.89
CA HIS A 205 15.20 -38.76 -2.84
C HIS A 205 15.06 -40.17 -2.24
N HIS A 206 14.30 -40.31 -1.15
CA HIS A 206 14.04 -41.61 -0.54
C HIS A 206 13.29 -42.56 -1.49
N VAL A 207 12.23 -42.07 -2.15
CA VAL A 207 11.40 -42.87 -3.06
C VAL A 207 12.18 -43.26 -4.31
N THR A 208 12.88 -42.31 -4.94
CA THR A 208 13.61 -42.58 -6.19
C THR A 208 14.84 -43.48 -6.00
N GLN A 209 15.46 -43.47 -4.83
CA GLN A 209 16.61 -44.33 -4.52
C GLN A 209 16.22 -45.62 -3.76
N ASP A 210 14.95 -45.79 -3.42
CA ASP A 210 14.42 -46.91 -2.64
C ASP A 210 15.25 -47.16 -1.36
N VAL A 211 15.61 -46.08 -0.66
CA VAL A 211 16.56 -46.11 0.48
C VAL A 211 16.05 -47.01 1.61
N CYS A 212 14.72 -47.06 1.80
CA CYS A 212 14.06 -47.90 2.79
C CYS A 212 12.77 -48.47 2.20
N PRO A 213 12.81 -49.67 1.57
CA PRO A 213 11.68 -50.25 0.86
C PRO A 213 10.39 -50.37 1.68
N GLU A 214 10.51 -50.59 2.99
CA GLU A 214 9.38 -50.67 3.93
C GLU A 214 8.63 -49.34 4.10
N LYS A 215 9.30 -48.20 3.89
CA LYS A 215 8.72 -46.85 4.03
C LYS A 215 8.53 -46.14 2.71
N THR A 216 8.97 -46.72 1.61
CA THR A 216 8.94 -46.10 0.28
C THR A 216 7.52 -45.71 -0.14
N PHE A 217 6.50 -46.51 0.21
CA PHE A 217 5.10 -46.15 -0.05
C PHE A 217 4.62 -44.96 0.79
N ASP A 218 4.90 -44.95 2.09
CA ASP A 218 4.53 -43.84 2.98
C ASP A 218 5.23 -42.53 2.56
N ASP A 219 6.53 -42.60 2.26
CA ASP A 219 7.31 -41.47 1.74
C ASP A 219 6.75 -40.98 0.40
N TYR A 220 6.25 -41.88 -0.46
CA TYR A 220 5.58 -41.52 -1.71
C TYR A 220 4.24 -40.79 -1.47
N ILE A 221 3.41 -41.26 -0.54
CA ILE A 221 2.16 -40.57 -0.19
C ILE A 221 2.43 -39.21 0.44
N ASN A 222 3.44 -39.11 1.32
CA ASN A 222 3.81 -37.86 1.99
C ASN A 222 4.28 -36.80 0.98
N VAL A 223 5.16 -37.14 0.04
CA VAL A 223 5.58 -36.18 -1.00
C VAL A 223 4.40 -35.75 -1.87
N CYS A 224 3.46 -36.64 -2.16
CA CYS A 224 2.27 -36.26 -2.92
C CYS A 224 1.46 -35.19 -2.19
N GLY A 225 1.25 -35.37 -0.88
CA GLY A 225 0.61 -34.37 -0.01
C GLY A 225 1.35 -33.03 0.01
N ASP A 226 2.68 -33.06 0.12
CA ASP A 226 3.51 -31.84 0.12
C ASP A 226 3.40 -31.07 -1.20
N ILE A 227 3.43 -31.76 -2.35
CA ILE A 227 3.31 -31.14 -3.68
C ILE A 227 1.95 -30.50 -3.88
N TYR A 228 0.85 -31.15 -3.46
CA TYR A 228 -0.47 -30.54 -3.52
C TYR A 228 -0.59 -29.34 -2.59
N THR A 229 -0.07 -29.45 -1.37
CA THR A 229 -0.03 -28.33 -0.41
C THR A 229 0.71 -27.13 -0.99
N LEU A 230 1.86 -27.36 -1.62
CA LEU A 230 2.62 -26.31 -2.30
C LEU A 230 1.84 -25.72 -3.48
N GLY A 231 1.21 -26.57 -4.30
CA GLY A 231 0.36 -26.14 -5.42
C GLY A 231 -0.80 -25.26 -4.97
N GLU A 232 -1.44 -25.58 -3.85
CA GLU A 232 -2.51 -24.75 -3.28
C GLU A 232 -1.99 -23.41 -2.75
N LYS A 233 -0.91 -23.44 -1.95
CA LYS A 233 -0.32 -22.22 -1.36
C LYS A 233 0.22 -21.27 -2.43
N LEU A 234 0.77 -21.81 -3.52
CA LEU A 234 1.29 -21.04 -4.66
C LEU A 234 0.25 -20.78 -5.76
N GLY A 235 -0.97 -21.32 -5.63
CA GLY A 235 -2.08 -21.09 -6.56
C GLY A 235 -1.82 -21.65 -7.96
N LEU A 236 -1.29 -22.87 -8.05
CA LEU A 236 -0.86 -23.54 -9.28
C LEU A 236 -1.91 -24.57 -9.75
N PRO A 237 -2.87 -24.18 -10.61
CA PRO A 237 -3.92 -25.09 -11.10
C PRO A 237 -3.39 -26.24 -11.95
N GLU A 238 -2.21 -26.12 -12.53
CA GLU A 238 -1.53 -27.19 -13.26
C GLU A 238 -1.26 -28.39 -12.35
N ILE A 239 -0.93 -28.14 -11.08
CA ILE A 239 -0.77 -29.20 -10.07
C ILE A 239 -2.13 -29.62 -9.52
N THR A 240 -2.91 -28.68 -8.99
CA THR A 240 -4.12 -28.99 -8.21
C THR A 240 -5.32 -29.44 -9.07
N VAL A 241 -5.32 -29.14 -10.37
CA VAL A 241 -6.43 -29.49 -11.28
C VAL A 241 -5.98 -30.37 -12.43
N GLN A 242 -4.91 -30.02 -13.15
CA GLN A 242 -4.53 -30.77 -14.36
C GLN A 242 -3.87 -32.09 -14.00
N LEU A 243 -2.86 -32.07 -13.13
CA LEU A 243 -2.16 -33.27 -12.69
C LEU A 243 -3.06 -34.17 -11.85
N ALA A 244 -3.89 -33.57 -10.97
CA ALA A 244 -4.89 -34.30 -10.17
C ALA A 244 -5.86 -35.17 -10.99
N LYS A 245 -6.16 -34.81 -12.25
CA LYS A 245 -7.01 -35.65 -13.12
C LYS A 245 -6.36 -36.95 -13.57
N LYS A 246 -5.03 -37.00 -13.61
CA LYS A 246 -4.24 -38.19 -13.95
C LYS A 246 -3.87 -39.02 -12.72
N SER A 247 -3.97 -38.40 -11.56
CA SER A 247 -3.64 -39.00 -10.27
C SER A 247 -4.66 -40.04 -9.83
N VAL A 248 -4.22 -40.90 -8.92
CA VAL A 248 -5.03 -41.98 -8.34
C VAL A 248 -5.37 -41.63 -6.90
N HIS A 249 -6.62 -41.87 -6.50
CA HIS A 249 -7.03 -41.79 -5.10
C HIS A 249 -6.77 -43.13 -4.41
N VAL A 250 -5.95 -43.11 -3.37
CA VAL A 250 -5.49 -44.30 -2.66
C VAL A 250 -5.97 -44.24 -1.22
N PRO A 251 -6.60 -45.30 -0.68
CA PRO A 251 -6.93 -45.35 0.73
C PRO A 251 -5.65 -45.35 1.56
N TYR A 252 -5.54 -44.42 2.51
CA TYR A 252 -4.36 -44.24 3.34
C TYR A 252 -4.75 -43.69 4.72
N GLY A 253 -4.35 -44.39 5.78
CA GLY A 253 -4.79 -44.08 7.14
C GLY A 253 -6.31 -44.22 7.30
N GLU A 254 -6.96 -43.19 7.87
CA GLU A 254 -8.41 -43.14 8.04
C GLU A 254 -9.17 -42.52 6.85
N GLY A 255 -8.48 -42.18 5.76
CA GLY A 255 -9.07 -41.49 4.61
C GLY A 255 -8.44 -41.86 3.27
N HIS A 256 -8.41 -40.89 2.36
CA HIS A 256 -7.84 -41.05 1.01
C HIS A 256 -6.75 -40.01 0.76
N SER A 257 -5.67 -40.44 0.13
CA SER A 257 -4.61 -39.59 -0.37
C SER A 257 -4.63 -39.59 -1.91
N THR A 258 -4.29 -38.46 -2.52
CA THR A 258 -4.18 -38.35 -3.99
C THR A 258 -2.71 -38.42 -4.38
N THR A 259 -2.36 -39.30 -5.31
CA THR A 259 -0.98 -39.38 -5.82
C THR A 259 -0.66 -38.16 -6.69
N VAL A 260 0.61 -37.92 -6.98
CA VAL A 260 1.04 -36.92 -7.97
C VAL A 260 1.40 -37.67 -9.24
N GLY A 261 0.43 -37.78 -10.15
CA GLY A 261 0.57 -38.62 -11.34
C GLY A 261 0.70 -40.11 -11.01
N ILE A 262 1.22 -40.86 -11.98
CA ILE A 262 1.48 -42.31 -11.90
C ILE A 262 2.93 -42.67 -12.24
N THR A 263 3.73 -41.72 -12.73
CA THR A 263 5.13 -41.95 -13.11
C THR A 263 6.10 -41.17 -12.24
N THR A 264 7.35 -41.65 -12.19
CA THR A 264 8.45 -40.97 -11.50
C THR A 264 8.72 -39.60 -12.14
N ASP A 265 8.64 -39.51 -13.46
CA ASP A 265 8.83 -38.26 -14.20
C ASP A 265 7.76 -37.22 -13.85
N GLU A 266 6.49 -37.62 -13.72
CA GLU A 266 5.41 -36.71 -13.33
C GLU A 266 5.63 -36.10 -11.93
N LEU A 267 6.09 -36.90 -10.96
CA LEU A 267 6.41 -36.41 -9.62
C LEU A 267 7.59 -35.43 -9.63
N VAL A 268 8.69 -35.81 -10.30
CA VAL A 268 9.92 -34.99 -10.33
C VAL A 268 9.67 -33.67 -11.05
N GLU A 269 8.94 -33.69 -12.16
CA GLU A 269 8.61 -32.47 -12.91
C GLU A 269 7.61 -31.58 -12.17
N ALA A 270 6.64 -32.16 -11.44
CA ALA A 270 5.78 -31.39 -10.56
C ALA A 270 6.59 -30.65 -9.48
N TYR A 271 7.57 -31.31 -8.86
CA TYR A 271 8.48 -30.68 -7.91
C TYR A 271 9.30 -29.56 -8.57
N HIS A 272 9.88 -29.80 -9.75
CA HIS A 272 10.65 -28.77 -10.47
C HIS A 272 9.81 -27.55 -10.83
N TYR A 273 8.57 -27.75 -11.26
CA TYR A 273 7.67 -26.64 -11.58
C TYR A 273 7.37 -25.79 -10.34
N VAL A 274 6.98 -26.43 -9.24
CA VAL A 274 6.68 -25.76 -7.97
C VAL A 274 7.92 -25.03 -7.42
N ALA A 275 9.07 -25.68 -7.42
CA ALA A 275 10.33 -25.09 -6.95
C ALA A 275 10.78 -23.93 -7.84
N GLY A 276 10.65 -24.06 -9.17
CA GLY A 276 10.95 -23.02 -10.14
C GLY A 276 10.07 -21.80 -9.95
N TYR A 277 8.76 -21.99 -9.79
CA TYR A 277 7.81 -20.91 -9.49
C TYR A 277 8.17 -20.19 -8.19
N PHE A 278 8.50 -20.93 -7.13
CA PHE A 278 8.94 -20.34 -5.86
C PHE A 278 10.23 -19.55 -6.01
N LEU A 279 11.24 -20.05 -6.74
CA LEU A 279 12.46 -19.30 -6.97
C LEU A 279 12.24 -18.01 -7.75
N THR A 280 11.39 -18.02 -8.78
CA THR A 280 10.97 -16.81 -9.49
C THR A 280 10.34 -15.80 -8.52
N LEU A 281 9.52 -16.27 -7.58
CA LEU A 281 8.93 -15.42 -6.57
C LEU A 281 9.97 -14.84 -5.61
N CYS A 282 10.96 -15.65 -5.21
CA CYS A 282 12.10 -15.21 -4.39
C CYS A 282 12.93 -14.14 -5.10
N ASP A 283 13.22 -14.33 -6.38
CA ASP A 283 14.01 -13.38 -7.19
C ASP A 283 13.28 -12.03 -7.29
N PHE A 284 11.98 -12.04 -7.55
CA PHE A 284 11.18 -10.80 -7.55
C PHE A 284 11.16 -10.14 -6.16
N ALA A 285 11.00 -10.92 -5.10
CA ALA A 285 10.93 -10.41 -3.72
C ALA A 285 12.29 -10.02 -3.14
N SER A 286 13.40 -10.27 -3.86
CA SER A 286 14.76 -10.19 -3.32
C SER A 286 14.94 -11.02 -2.02
N TYR A 287 14.20 -12.12 -1.92
CA TYR A 287 14.31 -13.08 -0.82
C TYR A 287 15.43 -14.07 -1.15
N GLU A 288 16.34 -14.32 -0.21
CA GLU A 288 17.41 -15.31 -0.39
C GLU A 288 17.01 -16.67 0.18
N PRO A 289 16.63 -17.65 -0.67
CA PRO A 289 16.38 -19.01 -0.19
C PRO A 289 17.68 -19.72 0.19
N GLN A 290 17.55 -20.73 1.03
CA GLN A 290 18.60 -21.63 1.47
C GLN A 290 19.39 -22.20 0.28
N LYS A 291 20.71 -22.24 0.45
CA LYS A 291 21.65 -22.65 -0.61
C LYS A 291 21.35 -24.05 -1.16
N GLU A 292 20.82 -24.95 -0.33
CA GLU A 292 20.47 -26.31 -0.72
C GLU A 292 19.32 -26.36 -1.72
N LEU A 293 18.37 -25.43 -1.62
CA LEU A 293 17.24 -25.32 -2.55
C LEU A 293 17.70 -24.78 -3.91
N LYS A 294 18.55 -23.74 -3.92
CA LYS A 294 19.16 -23.19 -5.15
C LYS A 294 19.98 -24.24 -5.92
N LYS A 295 20.72 -25.09 -5.22
CA LYS A 295 21.49 -26.20 -5.83
C LYS A 295 20.60 -27.32 -6.40
N SER A 296 19.38 -27.52 -5.88
CA SER A 296 18.48 -28.58 -6.37
C SER A 296 17.87 -28.34 -7.73
N LEU A 297 17.76 -27.10 -8.22
CA LEU A 297 17.25 -26.88 -9.57
C LEU A 297 18.27 -27.24 -10.66
N CYS A 298 19.54 -27.48 -10.29
CA CYS A 298 20.52 -28.15 -11.13
C CYS A 298 20.24 -29.66 -11.31
N ILE A 299 19.16 -30.20 -10.72
CA ILE A 299 18.65 -31.55 -11.00
C ILE A 299 17.98 -31.62 -12.39
N GLY A 300 18.05 -30.57 -13.21
CA GLY A 300 17.91 -30.66 -14.67
C GLY A 300 18.88 -31.65 -15.36
N SER A 301 19.85 -32.24 -14.63
CA SER A 301 20.70 -33.33 -15.11
C SER A 301 20.28 -34.74 -14.61
N ALA A 302 19.36 -34.86 -13.65
CA ALA A 302 18.98 -36.19 -13.14
C ALA A 302 17.81 -36.83 -13.90
N GLY A 303 16.97 -36.05 -14.59
CA GLY A 303 15.99 -36.60 -15.54
C GLY A 303 16.65 -37.51 -16.58
N ASP A 304 17.90 -37.21 -16.97
CA ASP A 304 18.69 -38.08 -17.85
C ASP A 304 19.42 -39.22 -17.13
N LYS A 305 19.60 -39.16 -15.80
CA LYS A 305 20.19 -40.25 -15.01
C LYS A 305 19.22 -41.41 -14.78
N TYR A 306 17.91 -41.13 -14.65
CA TYR A 306 16.91 -42.18 -14.44
C TYR A 306 16.46 -42.87 -15.74
N LYS A 307 16.58 -42.18 -16.90
CA LYS A 307 16.25 -42.72 -18.24
C LYS A 307 17.06 -43.95 -18.67
N ASN A 308 18.21 -44.23 -18.04
CA ASN A 308 19.08 -45.35 -18.41
C ASN A 308 18.76 -46.66 -17.65
N ILE A 309 17.71 -46.71 -16.84
CA ILE A 309 17.34 -47.90 -16.06
C ILE A 309 16.28 -48.70 -16.82
N LYS A 310 16.66 -49.89 -17.32
CA LYS A 310 15.76 -50.83 -18.04
C LYS A 310 14.75 -51.57 -17.13
N GLN A 311 14.46 -51.04 -15.96
CA GLN A 311 13.49 -51.60 -15.00
C GLN A 311 12.42 -50.55 -14.71
N PRO A 312 11.17 -50.95 -14.39
CA PRO A 312 10.16 -50.00 -13.96
C PRO A 312 10.71 -49.23 -12.77
N LEU A 313 10.66 -47.90 -12.87
CA LEU A 313 11.08 -47.01 -11.79
C LEU A 313 10.16 -47.25 -10.57
N VAL A 314 10.63 -46.83 -9.40
CA VAL A 314 10.04 -47.21 -8.11
C VAL A 314 8.55 -46.86 -8.03
N ILE A 315 8.13 -45.73 -8.59
CA ILE A 315 6.74 -45.25 -8.53
C ILE A 315 5.83 -46.11 -9.40
N GLU A 316 6.25 -46.40 -10.63
CA GLU A 316 5.54 -47.24 -11.58
C GLU A 316 5.32 -48.63 -10.99
N ARG A 317 6.34 -49.18 -10.33
CA ARG A 317 6.24 -50.44 -9.57
C ARG A 317 5.23 -50.35 -8.43
N LEU A 318 5.22 -49.26 -7.65
CA LEU A 318 4.23 -49.06 -6.58
C LEU A 318 2.80 -49.00 -7.13
N HIS A 319 2.60 -48.35 -8.28
CA HIS A 319 1.30 -48.25 -8.95
C HIS A 319 0.80 -49.60 -9.48
N GLU A 320 1.69 -50.40 -10.06
CA GLU A 320 1.35 -51.73 -10.59
C GLU A 320 1.10 -52.79 -9.50
N THR A 321 1.66 -52.60 -8.30
CA THR A 321 1.59 -53.57 -7.19
C THR A 321 0.72 -53.05 -6.05
N ILE A 322 1.31 -52.32 -5.10
CA ILE A 322 0.71 -51.92 -3.83
C ILE A 322 -0.57 -51.11 -4.03
N ILE A 323 -0.54 -50.08 -4.86
CA ILE A 323 -1.69 -49.17 -5.05
C ILE A 323 -2.86 -49.91 -5.71
N LYS A 324 -2.56 -50.75 -6.70
CA LYS A 324 -3.58 -51.55 -7.40
C LYS A 324 -4.26 -52.55 -6.46
N GLU A 325 -3.49 -53.20 -5.58
CA GLU A 325 -4.03 -54.10 -4.55
C GLU A 325 -4.91 -53.36 -3.53
N LEU A 326 -4.46 -52.20 -3.04
CA LEU A 326 -5.23 -51.38 -2.09
C LEU A 326 -6.58 -50.96 -2.66
N ILE A 327 -6.62 -50.51 -3.92
CA ILE A 327 -7.86 -50.11 -4.59
C ILE A 327 -8.78 -51.32 -4.81
N ALA A 328 -8.23 -52.47 -5.22
CA ALA A 328 -9.02 -53.69 -5.41
C ALA A 328 -9.67 -54.18 -4.11
N ASN A 329 -8.94 -54.10 -2.99
CA ASN A 329 -9.44 -54.48 -1.67
C ASN A 329 -10.53 -53.52 -1.15
N GLU A 330 -10.48 -52.24 -1.50
CA GLU A 330 -11.52 -51.27 -1.15
C GLU A 330 -12.82 -51.51 -1.93
N ILE A 331 -12.72 -51.88 -3.21
CA ILE A 331 -13.89 -52.20 -4.05
C ILE A 331 -14.54 -53.52 -3.61
N GLY A 332 -13.75 -54.50 -3.16
CA GLY A 332 -14.27 -55.78 -2.66
C GLY A 332 -14.97 -55.71 -1.30
N ASN A 333 -14.75 -54.64 -0.52
CA ASN A 333 -15.35 -54.41 0.79
C ASN A 333 -16.57 -53.44 0.77
N LYS A 334 -16.97 -52.94 -0.40
CA LYS A 334 -18.19 -52.13 -0.62
C LYS A 334 -19.33 -52.98 -1.16
#